data_AF-Q9ZRN5-F1
#
_entry.id   AF-Q9ZRN5-F1
#
_cell.length_a   1.000
_cell.length_b   1.000
_cell.length_c   1.000
_cell.angle_alpha   90.00
_cell.angle_beta   90.00
_cell.angle_gamma   90.00
#
_symmetry.space_group_name_H-M   'P 1'
#
loop_
_entity.id
_entity.type
_entity.pdbx_description
1 polymer ?
#
loop_
_entity_poly.entity_id
_entity_poly.type
_entity_poly.pdbx_seq_one_letter_code
_entity_poly.pdbx_strand_id
1 'polypeptide(L)'
;VAVEFDTFPNKWDPPFAHVGIDVNSIDSLTTVRWGNENIDSDLTTVFVTVTYEPFAHNLSVVVVSYPESKGSGTTISLSNVVDLRNVLPEWVSVGFSGATGRLVEEHQILSWSFH
;
A
#
# COMPACT_ATOMS: atom_id res chain seq x y z
N VAL A 1 2.18 -12.17 -2.19
CA VAL A 1 2.29 -11.14 -1.16
C VAL A 1 2.31 -9.80 -1.86
N ALA A 2 1.44 -8.87 -1.45
CA ALA A 2 1.39 -7.53 -2.00
C ALA A 2 1.22 -6.50 -0.88
N VAL A 3 1.56 -5.25 -1.20
CA VAL A 3 1.15 -4.08 -0.43
C VAL A 3 0.23 -3.31 -1.36
N GLU A 4 -1.05 -3.21 -0.99
CA GLU A 4 -2.04 -2.53 -1.82
C GLU A 4 -2.23 -1.08 -1.39
N PHE A 5 -2.55 -0.25 -2.37
CA PHE A 5 -2.98 1.14 -2.19
C PHE A 5 -4.37 1.20 -2.80
N ASP A 6 -5.38 0.83 -2.02
CA ASP A 6 -6.75 0.71 -2.48
C ASP A 6 -7.51 2.03 -2.28
N THR A 7 -7.90 2.63 -3.40
CA THR A 7 -8.60 3.90 -3.47
C THR A 7 -10.11 3.74 -3.48
N PHE A 8 -10.65 2.52 -3.66
CA PHE A 8 -12.07 2.29 -3.82
C PHE A 8 -12.60 1.17 -2.90
N PRO A 9 -13.37 1.50 -1.85
CA PRO A 9 -13.84 0.49 -0.90
C PRO A 9 -14.87 -0.46 -1.53
N ASN A 10 -14.47 -1.71 -1.76
CA ASN A 10 -15.36 -2.82 -2.11
C ASN A 10 -15.98 -3.47 -0.87
N LYS A 11 -16.75 -4.54 -1.09
CA LYS A 11 -17.50 -5.23 -0.04
C LYS A 11 -16.59 -5.91 1.01
N TRP A 12 -15.39 -6.31 0.62
CA TRP A 12 -14.41 -6.95 1.50
C TRP A 12 -13.49 -5.93 2.18
N ASP A 13 -13.55 -4.66 1.79
CA ASP A 13 -12.68 -3.60 2.30
C ASP A 13 -13.28 -2.88 3.52
N PRO A 14 -12.45 -2.20 4.32
CA PRO A 14 -12.95 -1.15 5.20
C PRO A 14 -13.75 -0.09 4.40
N PRO A 15 -14.67 0.65 5.04
CA PRO A 15 -15.51 1.64 4.37
C PRO A 15 -14.75 2.95 4.06
N PHE A 16 -13.48 2.84 3.67
CA PHE A 16 -12.58 3.93 3.35
C PHE A 16 -11.40 3.41 2.54
N ALA A 17 -10.81 4.28 1.73
CA ALA A 17 -9.56 3.99 1.05
C ALA A 17 -8.43 3.71 2.05
N HIS A 18 -7.55 2.79 1.70
CA HIS A 18 -6.61 2.22 2.65
C HIS A 18 -5.32 1.75 1.98
N VAL A 19 -4.30 1.56 2.80
CA VAL A 19 -3.11 0.78 2.44
C VAL A 19 -3.21 -0.54 3.19
N GLY A 20 -2.92 -1.63 2.50
CA GLY A 20 -3.14 -3.00 2.98
C GLY A 20 -1.93 -3.91 2.78
N ILE A 21 -1.90 -5.04 3.50
CA ILE A 21 -0.92 -6.13 3.30
C ILE A 21 -1.67 -7.40 2.93
N ASP A 22 -1.43 -7.88 1.71
CA ASP A 22 -2.11 -9.04 1.15
C ASP A 22 -1.23 -10.27 1.16
N VAL A 23 -1.78 -11.37 1.67
CA VAL A 23 -1.12 -12.67 1.69
C VAL A 23 -2.07 -13.72 1.14
N ASN A 24 -1.90 -14.07 -0.14
CA ASN A 24 -2.69 -15.07 -0.87
C ASN A 24 -4.21 -14.80 -0.94
N SER A 25 -4.65 -13.59 -0.61
CA SER A 25 -6.04 -13.14 -0.62
C SER A 25 -6.09 -11.65 -0.95
N ILE A 26 -7.22 -11.19 -1.50
CA ILE A 26 -7.54 -9.75 -1.66
C ILE A 26 -8.06 -9.13 -0.36
N ASP A 27 -8.50 -9.97 0.58
CA ASP A 27 -8.86 -9.50 1.93
C ASP A 27 -7.57 -9.31 2.74
N SER A 28 -7.18 -8.05 2.89
CA SER A 28 -5.96 -7.60 3.55
C SER A 28 -5.82 -8.15 4.98
N LEU A 29 -4.63 -8.65 5.34
CA LEU A 29 -4.34 -9.10 6.72
C LEU A 29 -4.36 -7.96 7.73
N THR A 30 -4.01 -6.76 7.29
CA THR A 30 -4.05 -5.54 8.08
C THR A 30 -4.14 -4.34 7.16
N THR A 31 -4.87 -3.32 7.58
CA THR A 31 -5.12 -2.11 6.80
C THR A 31 -4.90 -0.88 7.66
N VAL A 32 -4.48 0.21 7.04
CA VAL A 32 -4.51 1.55 7.64
C VAL A 32 -5.24 2.50 6.69
N ARG A 33 -6.08 3.38 7.25
CA ARG A 33 -6.79 4.39 6.45
C ARG A 33 -5.78 5.26 5.70
N TRP A 34 -6.06 5.50 4.42
CA TRP A 34 -5.28 6.37 3.55
C TRP A 34 -6.12 7.57 3.11
N GLY A 35 -5.56 8.77 3.27
CA GLY A 35 -6.21 10.02 2.91
C GLY A 35 -7.42 10.40 3.78
N ASN A 36 -8.17 11.40 3.31
CA ASN A 36 -9.49 11.77 3.85
C ASN A 36 -10.59 11.15 2.95
N GLU A 37 -11.86 11.35 3.27
CA GLU A 37 -13.00 10.78 2.52
C GLU A 37 -13.04 11.12 1.00
N ASN A 38 -12.26 12.11 0.55
CA ASN A 38 -12.05 12.42 -0.87
C ASN A 38 -10.55 12.37 -1.19
N ILE A 39 -10.07 11.26 -1.78
CA ILE A 39 -8.70 11.14 -2.31
C ILE A 39 -8.48 12.05 -3.52
N ASP A 40 -9.56 12.38 -4.23
CA ASP A 40 -9.58 13.10 -5.50
C ASP A 40 -9.10 14.57 -5.41
N SER A 41 -8.98 15.16 -4.21
CA SER A 41 -8.74 16.60 -4.09
C SER A 41 -7.29 17.04 -4.01
N ASP A 42 -6.32 16.13 -3.87
CA ASP A 42 -4.90 16.47 -3.96
C ASP A 42 -4.16 15.30 -4.63
N LEU A 43 -3.78 15.48 -5.91
CA LEU A 43 -2.84 14.61 -6.64
C LEU A 43 -1.50 14.58 -5.91
N THR A 44 -1.45 13.83 -4.81
CA THR A 44 -0.37 13.89 -3.86
C THR A 44 0.65 12.84 -4.25
N THR A 45 1.83 13.28 -4.69
CA THR A 45 2.98 12.39 -4.78
C THR A 45 3.23 11.78 -3.40
N VAL A 46 3.23 10.46 -3.32
CA VAL A 46 3.54 9.72 -2.10
C VAL A 46 4.91 9.07 -2.21
N PHE A 47 5.60 9.00 -1.07
CA PHE A 47 6.84 8.27 -0.91
C PHE A 47 6.54 7.02 -0.09
N VAL A 48 6.85 5.86 -0.67
CA VAL A 48 6.53 4.57 -0.08
C VAL A 48 7.82 3.82 0.21
N THR A 49 7.97 3.35 1.44
CA THR A 49 9.05 2.46 1.85
C THR A 49 8.45 1.16 2.35
N VAL A 50 8.79 0.05 1.69
CA VAL A 50 8.45 -1.30 2.13
C VAL A 50 9.72 -1.97 2.64
N THR A 51 9.69 -2.47 3.88
CA THR A 51 10.80 -3.19 4.50
C THR A 51 10.33 -4.53 5.03
N TYR A 52 11.19 -5.54 4.91
CA TYR A 52 10.98 -6.84 5.54
C TYR A 52 12.13 -7.14 6.47
N GLU A 53 11.84 -7.31 7.76
CA GLU A 53 12.84 -7.71 8.74
C GLU A 53 12.77 -9.23 8.95
N PRO A 54 13.75 -10.00 8.43
CA PRO A 54 13.67 -11.46 8.36
C PRO A 54 13.68 -12.17 9.71
N PHE A 55 14.33 -11.64 10.75
CA PHE A 55 14.36 -12.30 12.06
C PHE A 55 13.05 -12.18 12.81
N ALA A 56 12.37 -11.02 12.66
CA ALA A 56 11.06 -10.79 13.24
C ALA A 56 9.91 -11.26 12.34
N HIS A 57 10.23 -11.71 11.11
CA HIS A 57 9.25 -11.99 10.06
C HIS A 57 8.31 -10.80 9.81
N ASN A 58 8.80 -9.58 9.94
CA ASN A 58 7.94 -8.40 9.99
C ASN A 58 8.00 -7.63 8.67
N LEU A 59 6.89 -7.64 7.93
CA LEU A 59 6.70 -6.79 6.76
C LEU A 59 6.12 -5.45 7.23
N SER A 60 6.82 -4.35 6.96
CA SER A 60 6.42 -3.00 7.35
C SER A 60 6.36 -2.08 6.14
N VAL A 61 5.40 -1.17 6.18
CA VAL A 61 5.15 -0.20 5.12
C VAL A 61 5.01 1.17 5.78
N VAL A 62 5.75 2.14 5.25
CA VAL A 62 5.66 3.55 5.63
C VAL A 62 5.31 4.35 4.39
N VAL A 63 4.29 5.18 4.50
CA VAL A 63 3.82 6.06 3.41
C VAL A 63 3.87 7.49 3.91
N VAL A 64 4.60 8.33 3.18
CA VAL A 64 4.69 9.77 3.43
C VAL A 64 4.02 10.49 2.28
N SER A 65 3.07 11.36 2.61
CA SER A 65 2.30 12.15 1.65
C SER A 65 2.49 13.64 1.94
N TYR A 66 2.57 14.46 0.90
CA TYR A 66 2.70 15.92 1.02
C TYR A 66 1.50 16.61 0.35
N PRO A 67 0.31 16.58 0.96
CA PRO A 67 -0.85 17.22 0.37
C PRO A 67 -0.61 18.73 0.30
N GLU A 68 -0.78 19.31 -0.90
CA GLU A 68 -0.58 20.74 -1.14
C GLU A 68 -1.45 21.59 -0.20
N SER A 69 -2.63 21.08 0.16
CA SER A 69 -3.61 21.73 1.03
C SER A 69 -3.22 21.85 2.51
N LYS A 70 -2.33 20.99 3.06
CA LYS A 70 -2.05 20.95 4.51
C LYS A 70 -0.72 21.58 4.93
N GLY A 71 0.09 22.06 3.99
CA GLY A 71 1.38 22.72 4.27
C GLY A 71 2.41 21.88 5.06
N SER A 72 2.10 20.62 5.35
CA SER A 72 2.90 19.68 6.15
C SER A 72 2.62 18.24 5.71
N GLY A 73 3.65 17.40 5.73
CA GLY A 73 3.53 16.00 5.31
C GLY A 73 2.75 15.17 6.32
N THR A 74 1.92 14.24 5.83
CA THR A 74 1.25 13.23 6.65
C THR A 74 1.94 11.87 6.45
N THR A 75 2.24 11.19 7.56
CA THR A 75 2.83 9.85 7.57
C THR A 75 1.83 8.84 8.12
N ILE A 76 1.65 7.74 7.40
CA ILE A 76 0.94 6.54 7.87
C ILE A 76 1.87 5.35 7.80
N SER A 77 1.62 4.35 8.65
CA SER A 77 2.36 3.10 8.64
C SER A 77 1.46 1.92 9.00
N LEU A 78 1.84 0.76 8.50
CA LEU A 78 1.25 -0.53 8.82
C LEU A 78 2.33 -1.60 8.81
N SER A 79 2.14 -2.66 9.59
CA SER A 79 3.04 -3.81 9.60
C SER A 79 2.31 -5.08 9.96
N ASN A 80 2.84 -6.22 9.53
CA ASN A 80 2.32 -7.54 9.89
C ASN A 80 3.46 -8.55 10.03
N VAL A 81 3.29 -9.51 10.94
CA VAL A 81 4.23 -10.63 11.11
C VAL A 81 3.84 -11.75 10.14
N VAL A 82 4.61 -11.89 9.07
CA VAL A 82 4.41 -12.88 7.99
C VAL A 82 5.75 -13.54 7.67
N ASP A 83 5.87 -14.83 7.96
CA ASP A 83 7.05 -15.59 7.52
C ASP A 83 6.95 -15.87 6.01
N LEU A 84 7.64 -15.05 5.22
CA LEU A 84 7.60 -15.12 3.75
C LEU A 84 8.04 -16.48 3.20
N ARG A 85 8.83 -17.27 3.95
CA ARG A 85 9.29 -18.60 3.52
C ARG A 85 8.16 -19.62 3.46
N ASN A 86 7.09 -19.40 4.23
CA ASN A 86 5.91 -20.26 4.22
C ASN A 86 4.89 -19.86 3.15
N VAL A 87 5.14 -18.74 2.45
CA VAL A 87 4.19 -18.12 1.51
C VAL A 87 4.75 -18.09 0.09
N LEU A 88 6.03 -17.75 -0.07
CA LEU A 88 6.68 -17.54 -1.36
C LEU A 88 7.66 -18.67 -1.67
N PRO A 89 7.85 -19.02 -2.96
CA PRO A 89 8.97 -19.85 -3.38
C PRO A 89 10.31 -19.12 -3.21
N GLU A 90 11.40 -19.86 -3.32
CA GLU A 90 12.77 -19.31 -3.21
C GLU A 90 13.06 -18.21 -4.25
N TRP A 91 12.50 -18.34 -5.45
CA TRP A 91 12.70 -17.39 -6.55
C TRP A 91 11.41 -16.63 -6.84
N VAL A 92 11.48 -15.31 -6.77
CA VAL A 92 10.34 -14.41 -6.96
C VAL A 92 10.64 -13.33 -7.98
N SER A 93 9.59 -12.71 -8.49
CA SER A 93 9.67 -11.44 -9.23
C SER A 93 9.04 -10.34 -8.38
N VAL A 94 9.61 -9.15 -8.44
CA VAL A 94 9.10 -7.95 -7.77
C VAL A 94 8.68 -6.93 -8.82
N GLY A 95 7.64 -6.16 -8.53
CA GLY A 95 7.13 -5.16 -9.46
C GLY A 95 5.86 -4.49 -8.95
N PHE A 96 5.22 -3.79 -9.86
CA PHE A 96 3.99 -3.04 -9.61
C PHE A 96 2.83 -3.62 -10.42
N SER A 97 1.62 -3.42 -9.91
CA SER A 97 0.38 -3.67 -10.63
C SER A 97 -0.56 -2.49 -10.38
N GLY A 98 -1.44 -2.22 -11.33
CA GLY A 98 -2.44 -1.16 -11.25
C GLY A 98 -3.64 -1.54 -12.10
N ALA A 99 -4.85 -1.21 -11.63
CA ALA A 99 -6.09 -1.55 -12.29
C ALA A 99 -7.12 -0.45 -12.06
N THR A 100 -8.02 -0.28 -13.02
CA THR A 100 -9.20 0.58 -12.90
C THR A 100 -10.46 -0.21 -13.21
N GLY A 101 -11.61 0.34 -12.84
CA GLY A 101 -12.91 -0.27 -13.10
C GLY A 101 -13.81 0.70 -13.86
N ARG A 102 -15.04 0.86 -13.37
CA ARG A 102 -15.97 1.86 -13.91
C ARG A 102 -15.53 3.29 -13.59
N LEU A 103 -14.95 3.48 -12.42
CA LEU A 103 -14.22 4.70 -12.05
C LEU A 103 -12.74 4.47 -12.40
N VAL A 104 -12.09 5.52 -12.84
CA VAL A 104 -10.72 5.48 -13.36
C VAL A 104 -9.85 6.49 -12.64
N GLU A 105 -8.58 6.14 -12.52
CA GLU A 105 -7.52 7.00 -11.99
C GLU A 105 -6.22 6.69 -12.74
N GLU A 106 -5.21 7.52 -12.56
CA GLU A 106 -3.89 7.31 -13.16
C GLU A 106 -2.91 6.78 -12.12
N HIS A 107 -2.30 5.62 -12.40
CA HIS A 107 -1.26 5.02 -11.56
C HIS A 107 0.14 5.31 -12.15
N GLN A 108 0.83 6.31 -11.61
CA GLN A 108 2.18 6.69 -12.05
C GLN A 108 3.26 6.30 -11.03
N ILE A 109 4.29 5.60 -11.49
CA ILE A 109 5.52 5.34 -10.73
C ILE A 109 6.59 6.33 -11.20
N LEU A 110 6.91 7.31 -10.36
CA LEU A 110 7.91 8.34 -10.68
C LEU A 110 9.35 7.84 -10.49
N SER A 111 9.57 6.96 -9.53
CA SER A 111 10.87 6.34 -9.27
C SER A 111 10.71 5.05 -8.46
N TRP A 112 11.68 4.15 -8.57
CA TRP A 112 11.72 2.92 -7.80
C TRP A 112 13.17 2.49 -7.55
N SER A 113 13.42 1.97 -6.35
CA SER A 113 14.65 1.23 -6.03
C SER A 113 14.30 0.01 -5.17
N PHE A 114 15.10 -1.04 -5.30
CA PHE A 114 14.91 -2.31 -4.60
C PHE A 114 16.28 -2.90 -4.25
N HIS A 115 16.44 -3.40 -3.02
CA HIS A 115 17.70 -3.89 -2.45
C HIS A 115 17.44 -5.15 -1.63
#